data_AF-A0A973QZY0-F1
#
_entry.id   AF-A0A973QZY0-F1
#
_cell.length_a   1.000
_cell.length_b   1.000
_cell.length_c   1.000
_cell.angle_alpha   90.00
_cell.angle_beta   90.00
_cell.angle_gamma   90.00
#
_symmetry.space_group_name_H-M   'P 1'
#
loop_
_entity.id
_entity.type
_entity.pdbx_description
1 polymer ?
#
loop_
_entity_poly.entity_id
_entity_poly.type
_entity_poly.pdbx_seq_one_letter_code
_entity_poly.pdbx_strand_id
1 'polypeptide(L)'
;MNSQTLPTQTLSSPVPGLSWLPHPGTYGAADDRCIVELATLLGPLPTLRRRVTAEEATLTVAPSPDDCVLSLKLTGTALGGEELTFVSTAIESGADDSRLRIPGELATGDTTVSGVPATLALRVVERTDTSLLVLGTTRVPYGPLRRTTGFALSRIRPADRLRLLIAAEFTCHPA
;
A
#
# COMPACT_ATOMS: atom_id res chain seq x y z
N MET A 1 -58.50 17.14 -11.68
CA MET A 1 -57.47 16.28 -12.28
C MET A 1 -56.14 16.93 -11.98
N ASN A 2 -55.39 16.42 -11.00
CA ASN A 2 -54.14 17.03 -10.55
C ASN A 2 -52.99 16.15 -11.02
N SER A 3 -52.22 16.62 -11.99
CA SER A 3 -51.03 15.94 -12.51
C SER A 3 -49.87 16.21 -11.56
N GLN A 4 -49.45 15.18 -10.81
CA GLN A 4 -48.24 15.22 -9.98
C GLN A 4 -47.05 14.76 -10.82
N THR A 5 -46.11 15.65 -11.09
CA THR A 5 -44.84 15.32 -11.73
C THR A 5 -43.87 14.85 -10.65
N LEU A 6 -43.52 13.55 -10.63
CA LEU A 6 -42.42 13.05 -9.81
C LEU A 6 -41.10 13.63 -10.34
N PRO A 7 -40.16 14.07 -9.47
CA PRO A 7 -38.82 14.36 -9.93
C PRO A 7 -38.13 13.05 -10.31
N THR A 8 -37.70 12.96 -11.57
CA THR A 8 -36.80 11.92 -12.06
C THR A 8 -35.52 11.96 -11.23
N GLN A 9 -35.32 10.97 -10.37
CA GLN A 9 -34.07 10.73 -9.69
C GLN A 9 -33.04 10.38 -10.77
N THR A 10 -32.09 11.29 -11.01
CA THR A 10 -30.95 11.02 -11.89
C THR A 10 -30.15 9.88 -11.28
N LEU A 11 -30.26 8.69 -11.87
CA LEU A 11 -29.30 7.62 -11.70
C LEU A 11 -27.92 8.21 -12.00
N SER A 12 -27.08 8.34 -10.99
CA SER A 12 -25.69 8.77 -11.17
C SER A 12 -25.05 7.86 -12.21
N SER A 13 -24.66 8.45 -13.35
CA SER A 13 -23.86 7.74 -14.35
C SER A 13 -22.61 7.15 -13.68
N PRO A 14 -22.18 5.93 -14.04
CA PRO A 14 -20.91 5.41 -13.57
C PRO A 14 -19.82 6.38 -14.00
N VAL A 15 -19.11 6.96 -13.03
CA VAL A 15 -17.96 7.83 -13.31
C VAL A 15 -16.94 6.97 -14.06
N PRO A 16 -16.62 7.28 -15.33
CA PRO A 16 -15.56 6.58 -16.02
C PRO A 16 -14.24 7.06 -15.40
N GLY A 17 -13.63 6.23 -14.56
CA GLY A 17 -12.33 6.60 -13.97
C GLY A 17 -11.70 5.56 -13.05
N LEU A 18 -12.49 4.74 -12.35
CA LEU A 18 -11.98 3.88 -11.27
C LEU A 18 -12.57 2.46 -11.30
N SER A 19 -12.80 1.87 -12.48
CA SER A 19 -13.24 0.46 -12.60
C SER A 19 -12.31 -0.54 -11.90
N TRP A 20 -11.08 -0.11 -11.61
CA TRP A 20 -10.00 -0.89 -11.02
C TRP A 20 -9.84 -0.66 -9.50
N LEU A 21 -10.59 0.27 -8.88
CA LEU A 21 -10.70 0.45 -7.41
C LEU A 21 -12.11 0.07 -6.90
N PRO A 22 -12.27 -0.22 -5.60
CA PRO A 22 -13.59 -0.33 -4.98
C PRO A 22 -14.27 1.05 -4.92
N HIS A 23 -15.50 1.13 -4.40
CA HIS A 23 -16.22 2.41 -4.33
C HIS A 23 -15.46 3.45 -3.47
N PRO A 24 -15.70 4.75 -3.66
CA PRO A 24 -15.12 5.77 -2.80
C PRO A 24 -15.43 5.52 -1.32
N GLY A 25 -14.42 5.63 -0.45
CA GLY A 25 -14.50 5.31 0.96
C GLY A 25 -13.13 5.03 1.60
N THR A 26 -13.13 4.78 2.90
CA THR A 26 -11.92 4.42 3.65
C THR A 26 -11.91 2.93 3.96
N TYR A 27 -10.82 2.29 3.58
CA TYR A 27 -10.61 0.87 3.72
C TYR A 27 -9.42 0.61 4.64
N GLY A 28 -9.56 -0.33 5.56
CA GLY A 28 -8.47 -0.80 6.40
C GLY A 28 -8.18 -2.26 6.12
N ALA A 29 -6.92 -2.67 6.27
CA ALA A 29 -6.56 -4.07 6.36
C ALA A 29 -6.29 -4.41 7.83
N ALA A 30 -7.03 -5.37 8.37
CA ALA A 30 -6.78 -5.89 9.72
C ALA A 30 -5.39 -6.56 9.80
N ASP A 31 -4.81 -6.63 11.00
CA ASP A 31 -3.47 -7.18 11.24
C ASP A 31 -3.28 -8.60 10.69
N ASP A 32 -4.31 -9.46 10.76
CA ASP A 32 -4.29 -10.83 10.24
C ASP A 32 -4.54 -10.91 8.72
N ARG A 33 -4.94 -9.80 8.12
CA ARG A 33 -5.22 -9.61 6.69
C ARG A 33 -4.19 -8.77 5.97
N CYS A 34 -3.13 -8.35 6.65
CA CYS A 34 -2.00 -7.63 6.08
C CYS A 34 -0.69 -8.36 6.41
N ILE A 35 -0.11 -9.01 5.41
CA ILE A 35 1.18 -9.69 5.53
C ILE A 35 2.24 -8.84 4.84
N VAL A 36 3.25 -8.43 5.61
CA VAL A 36 4.39 -7.67 5.10
C VAL A 36 5.70 -8.39 5.38
N GLU A 37 6.55 -8.50 4.37
CA GLU A 37 7.83 -9.20 4.47
C GLU A 37 8.95 -8.40 3.82
N LEU A 38 10.05 -8.22 4.55
CA LEU A 38 11.32 -7.78 4.00
C LEU A 38 12.13 -8.97 3.49
N ALA A 39 12.61 -8.87 2.26
CA ALA A 39 13.45 -9.88 1.65
C ALA A 39 14.74 -9.28 1.07
N THR A 40 15.86 -9.98 1.25
CA THR A 40 17.09 -9.75 0.47
C THR A 40 17.22 -10.82 -0.60
N LEU A 41 17.74 -10.43 -1.76
CA LEU A 41 18.01 -11.34 -2.86
C LEU A 41 19.52 -11.36 -3.15
N LEU A 42 20.04 -12.53 -3.52
CA LEU A 42 21.33 -12.69 -4.19
C LEU A 42 21.04 -13.30 -5.57
N GLY A 43 21.03 -12.45 -6.60
CA GLY A 43 20.45 -12.84 -7.90
C GLY A 43 18.96 -13.19 -7.75
N PRO A 44 18.49 -14.35 -8.27
CA PRO A 44 17.11 -14.79 -8.09
C PRO A 44 16.83 -15.41 -6.71
N LEU A 45 17.88 -15.67 -5.91
CA LEU A 45 17.76 -16.46 -4.69
C LEU A 45 17.45 -15.57 -3.49
N PRO A 46 16.31 -15.78 -2.78
CA PRO A 46 16.06 -15.09 -1.53
C PRO A 46 17.05 -15.58 -0.48
N THR A 47 17.84 -14.66 0.06
CA THR A 47 18.82 -14.98 1.10
C THR A 47 18.23 -14.74 2.47
N LEU A 48 17.47 -13.66 2.68
CA LEU A 48 16.76 -13.34 3.92
C LEU A 48 15.28 -13.11 3.63
N ARG A 49 14.44 -13.53 4.58
CA ARG A 49 13.03 -13.16 4.67
C ARG A 49 12.72 -12.86 6.12
N ARG A 50 12.07 -11.73 6.37
CA ARG A 50 11.68 -11.31 7.72
C ARG A 50 10.31 -10.66 7.66
N ARG A 51 9.35 -11.25 8.36
CA ARG A 51 8.01 -10.67 8.51
C ARG A 51 8.08 -9.46 9.41
N VAL A 52 7.33 -8.43 9.03
CA VAL A 52 7.17 -7.18 9.75
C VAL A 52 5.70 -7.01 10.07
N THR A 53 5.38 -6.38 11.19
CA THR A 53 3.99 -6.09 11.55
C THR A 53 3.53 -4.86 10.80
N ALA A 54 2.40 -4.94 10.12
CA ALA A 54 1.68 -3.75 9.67
C ALA A 54 0.82 -3.28 10.85
N GLU A 55 1.22 -2.18 11.47
CA GLU A 55 0.45 -1.55 12.54
C GLU A 55 -0.75 -0.77 11.98
N GLU A 56 -0.56 -0.18 10.80
CA GLU A 56 -1.65 0.44 10.06
C GLU A 56 -1.49 0.14 8.57
N ALA A 57 -2.59 -0.18 7.91
CA ALA A 57 -2.67 -0.28 6.47
C ALA A 57 -4.02 0.27 6.02
N THR A 58 -4.02 1.48 5.49
CA THR A 58 -5.22 2.22 5.10
C THR A 58 -5.19 2.60 3.63
N LEU A 59 -6.31 2.42 2.95
CA LEU A 59 -6.55 2.84 1.59
C LEU A 59 -7.76 3.78 1.59
N THR A 60 -7.56 5.04 1.23
CA THR A 60 -8.63 5.99 0.98
C THR A 60 -8.85 6.07 -0.53
N VAL A 61 -10.04 5.70 -0.97
CA VAL A 61 -10.47 5.84 -2.36
C VAL A 61 -11.35 7.08 -2.46
N ALA A 62 -10.87 8.07 -3.20
CA ALA A 62 -11.62 9.27 -3.53
C ALA A 62 -12.31 9.12 -4.90
N PRO A 63 -13.27 10.01 -5.24
CA PRO A 63 -13.85 10.03 -6.59
C PRO A 63 -12.83 10.31 -7.70
N SER A 64 -11.72 10.99 -7.37
CA SER A 64 -10.60 11.25 -8.26
C SER A 64 -9.43 10.31 -7.93
N PRO A 65 -8.78 9.67 -8.92
CA PRO A 65 -7.61 8.81 -8.70
C PRO A 65 -6.43 9.55 -8.06
N ASP A 66 -6.26 10.84 -8.39
CA ASP A 66 -5.16 11.67 -7.88
C ASP A 66 -5.30 11.98 -6.39
N ASP A 67 -6.52 11.88 -5.85
CA ASP A 67 -6.83 12.10 -4.44
C ASP A 67 -6.87 10.79 -3.63
N CYS A 68 -6.62 9.64 -4.27
CA CYS A 68 -6.57 8.35 -3.59
C CYS A 68 -5.23 8.20 -2.85
N VAL A 69 -5.29 7.69 -1.62
CA VAL A 69 -4.12 7.56 -0.75
C VAL A 69 -4.05 6.17 -0.14
N LEU A 70 -2.92 5.51 -0.34
CA LEU A 70 -2.50 4.32 0.39
C LEU A 70 -1.44 4.71 1.44
N SER A 71 -1.71 4.39 2.69
CA SER A 71 -0.78 4.55 3.81
C SER A 71 -0.48 3.19 4.44
N LEU A 72 0.79 2.96 4.73
CA LEU A 72 1.26 1.78 5.47
C LEU A 72 2.18 2.25 6.59
N LYS A 73 1.93 1.78 7.80
CA LYS A 73 2.79 1.94 8.96
C LYS A 73 3.26 0.57 9.42
N LEU A 74 4.57 0.37 9.38
CA LEU A 74 5.20 -0.92 9.65
C LEU A 74 6.09 -0.80 10.89
N THR A 75 5.96 -1.75 11.80
CA THR A 75 6.72 -1.75 13.05
C THR A 75 7.19 -3.15 13.44
N GLY A 76 7.95 -3.22 14.53
CA GLY A 76 8.32 -4.45 15.21
C GLY A 76 9.82 -4.70 15.27
N THR A 77 10.20 -5.66 16.09
CA THR A 77 11.60 -6.07 16.30
C THR A 77 12.26 -6.58 15.02
N ALA A 78 11.44 -6.97 14.04
CA ALA A 78 11.89 -7.33 12.71
C ALA A 78 12.55 -6.17 11.95
N LEU A 79 12.09 -4.94 12.19
CA LEU A 79 12.69 -3.71 11.68
C LEU A 79 13.82 -3.19 12.57
N GLY A 80 14.06 -3.80 13.73
CA GLY A 80 15.03 -3.31 14.72
C GLY A 80 14.41 -2.43 15.82
N GLY A 81 13.07 -2.38 15.90
CA GLY A 81 12.34 -1.76 17.01
C GLY A 81 11.63 -0.46 16.67
N GLU A 82 11.95 0.15 15.53
CA GLU A 82 11.40 1.43 15.06
C GLU A 82 10.41 1.26 13.90
N GLU A 83 9.83 2.38 13.48
CA GLU A 83 8.79 2.50 12.47
C GLU A 83 9.33 2.77 11.04
N LEU A 84 8.68 2.16 10.05
CA LEU A 84 8.82 2.44 8.63
C LEU A 84 7.43 2.77 8.06
N THR A 85 7.27 3.95 7.48
CA THR A 85 6.03 4.39 6.85
C THR A 85 6.17 4.45 5.34
N PHE A 86 5.07 4.17 4.65
CA PHE A 86 4.88 4.46 3.25
C PHE A 86 3.60 5.26 3.09
N VAL A 87 3.68 6.43 2.45
CA VAL A 87 2.50 7.22 2.10
C VAL A 87 2.53 7.49 0.61
N SER A 88 1.47 7.10 -0.10
CA SER A 88 1.37 7.33 -1.53
C SER A 88 1.05 8.79 -1.84
N THR A 89 1.55 9.26 -2.97
CA THR A 89 1.18 10.58 -3.52
C THR A 89 0.06 10.50 -4.56
N ALA A 90 -0.12 9.33 -5.16
CA ALA A 90 -1.17 9.03 -6.13
C ALA A 90 -1.34 7.51 -6.27
N ILE A 91 -2.44 7.10 -6.89
CA ILE A 91 -2.66 5.70 -7.29
C ILE A 91 -2.94 5.70 -8.80
N GLU A 92 -2.06 5.02 -9.55
CA GLU A 92 -2.15 4.92 -11.01
C GLU A 92 -2.57 3.50 -11.41
N SER A 93 -3.44 3.36 -12.41
CA SER A 93 -3.69 2.09 -13.07
C SER A 93 -2.49 1.69 -13.94
N GLY A 94 -2.13 0.41 -13.90
CA GLY A 94 -1.14 -0.18 -14.79
C GLY A 94 -1.71 -0.47 -16.18
N ALA A 95 -0.92 -1.15 -17.01
CA ALA A 95 -1.29 -1.48 -18.39
C ALA A 95 -2.53 -2.39 -18.50
N ASP A 96 -2.77 -3.20 -17.48
CA ASP A 96 -3.97 -4.00 -17.33
C ASP A 96 -4.60 -3.56 -16.01
N ASP A 97 -5.92 -3.28 -15.96
CA ASP A 97 -6.69 -2.84 -14.77
C ASP A 97 -6.52 -3.71 -13.51
N SER A 98 -5.80 -4.84 -13.62
CA SER A 98 -5.38 -5.71 -12.52
C SER A 98 -4.05 -5.33 -11.87
N ARG A 99 -3.39 -4.25 -12.30
CA ARG A 99 -2.11 -3.78 -11.75
C ARG A 99 -2.22 -2.33 -11.34
N LEU A 100 -1.66 -2.00 -10.18
CA LEU A 100 -1.57 -0.64 -9.67
C LEU A 100 -0.12 -0.24 -9.53
N ARG A 101 0.17 1.02 -9.87
CA ARG A 101 1.44 1.66 -9.62
C ARG A 101 1.20 2.79 -8.64
N ILE A 102 1.79 2.67 -7.46
CA ILE A 102 1.53 3.59 -6.35
C ILE A 102 2.84 4.30 -6.02
N PRO A 103 3.14 5.45 -6.64
CA PRO A 103 4.23 6.30 -6.21
C PRO A 103 3.95 6.85 -4.81
N GLY A 104 5.02 7.01 -4.03
CA GLY A 104 4.94 7.51 -2.67
C GLY A 104 6.30 7.75 -2.06
N GLU A 105 6.31 8.00 -0.76
CA GLU A 105 7.51 8.25 0.02
C GLU A 105 7.64 7.19 1.11
N LEU A 106 8.83 6.60 1.23
CA LEU A 106 9.22 5.77 2.35
C LEU A 106 9.96 6.62 3.38
N ALA A 107 9.39 6.77 4.57
CA ALA A 107 10.02 7.46 5.67
C ALA A 107 10.22 6.51 6.85
N THR A 108 11.15 6.85 7.72
CA THR A 108 11.38 6.11 8.96
C THR A 108 10.96 6.97 10.15
N GLY A 109 10.80 6.40 11.33
CA GLY A 109 10.45 7.18 12.54
C GLY A 109 11.41 8.33 12.88
N ASP A 110 12.62 8.31 12.32
CA ASP A 110 13.59 9.42 12.42
C ASP A 110 13.24 10.58 11.47
N THR A 111 12.71 11.67 12.04
CA THR A 111 12.32 12.89 11.32
C THR A 111 13.49 13.71 10.78
N THR A 112 14.73 13.40 11.19
CA THR A 112 15.94 14.06 10.66
C THR A 112 16.36 13.51 9.30
N VAL A 113 15.85 12.34 8.93
CA VAL A 113 16.12 11.70 7.64
C VAL A 113 14.91 11.92 6.74
N SER A 114 15.12 12.70 5.66
CA SER A 114 14.10 12.85 4.62
C SER A 114 13.71 11.50 4.05
N GLY A 115 12.41 11.30 3.81
CA GLY A 115 11.94 10.10 3.18
C GLY A 115 12.46 9.95 1.76
N VAL A 116 12.39 8.73 1.26
CA VAL A 116 12.95 8.35 -0.04
C VAL A 116 11.78 8.01 -0.97
N PRO A 117 11.75 8.57 -2.18
CA PRO A 117 10.76 8.20 -3.18
C PRO A 117 10.78 6.69 -3.43
N ALA A 118 9.59 6.09 -3.44
CA ALA A 118 9.37 4.69 -3.69
C ALA A 118 8.14 4.49 -4.56
N THR A 119 8.06 3.32 -5.20
CA THR A 119 6.88 2.94 -5.96
C THR A 119 6.48 1.54 -5.56
N LEU A 120 5.26 1.41 -5.07
CA LEU A 120 4.67 0.13 -4.75
C LEU A 120 3.93 -0.38 -5.99
N ALA A 121 4.39 -1.51 -6.52
CA ALA A 121 3.75 -2.19 -7.63
C ALA A 121 2.84 -3.27 -7.07
N LEU A 122 1.53 -3.09 -7.20
CA LEU A 122 0.52 -4.02 -6.73
C LEU A 122 -0.14 -4.74 -7.91
N ARG A 123 -0.54 -5.98 -7.69
CA ARG A 123 -1.47 -6.75 -8.49
C ARG A 123 -2.75 -6.90 -7.69
N VAL A 124 -3.86 -6.48 -8.28
CA VAL A 124 -5.20 -6.76 -7.77
C VAL A 124 -5.50 -8.23 -8.02
N VAL A 125 -5.75 -8.96 -6.96
CA VAL A 125 -6.13 -10.38 -6.99
C VAL A 125 -7.65 -10.50 -7.04
N GLU A 126 -8.33 -9.71 -6.22
CA GLU A 126 -9.78 -9.66 -6.13
C GLU A 126 -10.21 -8.22 -5.84
N ARG A 127 -11.34 -7.82 -6.42
CA ARG A 127 -11.96 -6.52 -6.19
C ARG A 127 -13.46 -6.73 -6.12
N THR A 128 -14.05 -6.21 -5.06
CA THR A 128 -15.50 -6.06 -4.93
C THR A 128 -15.83 -4.58 -4.74
N ASP A 129 -17.10 -4.27 -4.58
CA ASP A 129 -17.56 -2.91 -4.28
C ASP A 129 -17.06 -2.39 -2.93
N THR A 130 -16.70 -3.29 -2.01
CA THR A 130 -16.36 -2.98 -0.60
C THR A 130 -15.05 -3.61 -0.13
N SER A 131 -14.31 -4.29 -1.03
CA SER A 131 -13.03 -4.90 -0.70
C SER A 131 -12.05 -4.89 -1.87
N LEU A 132 -10.76 -4.90 -1.53
CA LEU A 132 -9.66 -4.97 -2.48
C LEU A 132 -8.55 -5.87 -1.92
N LEU A 133 -8.32 -7.01 -2.56
CA LEU A 133 -7.22 -7.92 -2.24
C LEU A 133 -6.06 -7.68 -3.20
N VAL A 134 -4.89 -7.35 -2.66
CA VAL A 134 -3.69 -7.02 -3.44
C VAL A 134 -2.49 -7.84 -3.01
N LEU A 135 -1.61 -8.10 -3.97
CA LEU A 135 -0.26 -8.61 -3.76
C LEU A 135 0.71 -7.67 -4.46
N GLY A 136 1.77 -7.24 -3.80
CA GLY A 136 2.73 -6.40 -4.48
C GLY A 136 4.02 -6.21 -3.76
N THR A 137 4.89 -5.40 -4.36
CA THR A 137 6.27 -5.24 -3.89
C THR A 137 6.82 -3.86 -4.16
N THR A 138 7.73 -3.41 -3.30
CA THR A 138 8.55 -2.21 -3.53
C THR A 138 10.01 -2.47 -3.13
N ARG A 139 10.89 -1.52 -3.46
CA ARG A 139 12.31 -1.55 -3.07
C ARG A 139 12.55 -0.53 -1.97
N VAL A 140 13.11 -0.99 -0.86
CA VAL A 140 13.46 -0.15 0.30
C VAL A 140 14.98 0.02 0.33
N PRO A 141 15.51 1.24 0.43
CA PRO A 141 16.95 1.46 0.54
C PRO A 141 17.47 0.95 1.90
N TYR A 142 18.47 0.06 1.89
CA TYR A 142 18.96 -0.56 3.12
C TYR A 142 19.73 0.41 4.03
N GLY A 143 20.52 1.32 3.45
CA GLY A 143 21.33 2.26 4.21
C GLY A 143 20.52 3.17 5.16
N PRO A 144 19.49 3.89 4.68
CA PRO A 144 18.57 4.65 5.51
C PRO A 144 17.89 3.76 6.57
N LEU A 145 17.28 2.64 6.15
CA LEU A 145 16.59 1.71 7.04
C LEU A 145 17.51 1.24 8.19
N ARG A 146 18.73 0.78 7.87
CA ARG A 146 19.70 0.34 8.87
C ARG A 146 20.04 1.44 9.89
N ARG A 147 20.22 2.67 9.42
CA ARG A 147 20.64 3.79 10.27
C ARG A 147 19.54 4.23 11.22
N THR A 148 18.30 4.25 10.76
CA THR A 148 17.18 4.82 11.51
C THR A 148 16.41 3.80 12.30
N THR A 149 16.34 2.54 11.84
CA THR A 149 15.59 1.49 12.54
C THR A 149 16.46 0.47 13.26
N GLY A 150 17.78 0.52 13.09
CA GLY A 150 18.70 -0.49 13.62
C GLY A 150 18.62 -1.84 12.88
N PHE A 151 17.87 -1.92 11.77
CA PHE A 151 17.78 -3.13 10.95
C PHE A 151 19.16 -3.54 10.44
N ALA A 152 19.63 -4.73 10.81
CA ALA A 152 20.94 -5.22 10.42
C ALA A 152 20.84 -6.56 9.68
N LEU A 153 21.43 -6.61 8.48
CA LEU A 153 21.71 -7.85 7.78
C LEU A 153 23.01 -8.47 8.32
N SER A 154 23.15 -9.80 8.19
CA SER A 154 24.41 -10.48 8.46
C SER A 154 25.53 -9.92 7.56
N ARG A 155 26.77 -9.87 8.05
CA ARG A 155 27.94 -9.35 7.30
C ARG A 155 28.19 -10.03 5.94
N ILE A 156 27.68 -11.24 5.74
CA ILE A 156 27.87 -12.05 4.53
C ILE A 156 26.79 -11.74 3.46
N ARG A 157 25.87 -10.82 3.74
CA ARG A 157 24.73 -10.49 2.86
C ARG A 157 24.72 -8.99 2.58
N PRO A 158 25.64 -8.49 1.75
CA PRO A 158 25.58 -7.10 1.30
C PRO A 158 24.31 -6.90 0.47
N ALA A 159 23.54 -5.87 0.80
CA ALA A 159 22.39 -5.45 0.02
C ALA A 159 22.26 -3.93 0.11
N ASP A 160 22.23 -3.25 -1.03
CA ASP A 160 21.94 -1.80 -1.05
C ASP A 160 20.44 -1.53 -0.98
N ARG A 161 19.63 -2.52 -1.37
CA ARG A 161 18.18 -2.47 -1.36
C ARG A 161 17.57 -3.76 -0.85
N LEU A 162 16.51 -3.65 -0.08
CA LEU A 162 15.61 -4.72 0.30
C LEU A 162 14.40 -4.71 -0.62
N ARG A 163 13.74 -5.85 -0.75
CA ARG A 163 12.40 -5.94 -1.31
C ARG A 163 11.40 -5.99 -0.18
N LEU A 164 10.43 -5.08 -0.18
CA LEU A 164 9.24 -5.18 0.66
C LEU A 164 8.18 -5.90 -0.15
N LEU A 165 7.65 -6.98 0.39
CA LEU A 165 6.52 -7.73 -0.14
C LEU A 165 5.30 -7.39 0.72
N ILE A 166 4.16 -7.18 0.09
CA ILE A 166 2.89 -6.95 0.76
C ILE A 166 1.81 -7.84 0.15
N ALA A 167 1.00 -8.44 1.00
CA ALA A 167 -0.29 -9.02 0.66
C ALA A 167 -1.31 -8.42 1.64
N ALA A 168 -2.32 -7.73 1.14
CA ALA A 168 -3.28 -7.04 1.98
C ALA A 168 -4.69 -7.17 1.43
N GLU A 169 -5.65 -7.46 2.31
CA GLU A 169 -7.08 -7.38 2.03
C GLU A 169 -7.62 -6.11 2.69
N PHE A 170 -7.92 -5.10 1.87
CA PHE A 170 -8.54 -3.86 2.32
C PHE A 170 -10.05 -4.04 2.31
N THR A 171 -10.70 -3.75 3.43
CA THR A 171 -12.16 -3.82 3.57
C THR A 171 -12.71 -2.50 4.08
N CYS A 172 -13.85 -2.09 3.54
CA CYS A 172 -14.51 -0.85 3.93
C CYS A 172 -14.91 -0.96 5.41
N HIS A 173 -14.49 0.02 6.22
CA HIS A 173 -14.98 0.09 7.59
C HIS A 173 -16.39 0.69 7.56
N PRO A 174 -17.40 0.04 8.16
CA PRO A 174 -18.66 0.73 8.40
C PRO A 174 -18.37 1.89 9.37
N ALA A 175 -18.71 3.11 8.93
CA ALA A 175 -18.66 4.29 9.78
C ALA A 175 -19.61 4.19 10.97
#